data_AF-M8D6K4-F1
#
_entry.id   AF-M8D6K4-F1
#
_cell.length_a   1.000
_cell.length_b   1.000
_cell.length_c   1.000
_cell.angle_alpha   90.00
_cell.angle_beta   90.00
_cell.angle_gamma   90.00
#
_symmetry.space_group_name_H-M   'P 1'
#
loop_
_entity.id
_entity.type
_entity.pdbx_description
1 polymer ?
#
loop_
_entity_poly.entity_id
_entity_poly.type
_entity_poly.pdbx_seq_one_letter_code
_entity_poly.pdbx_strand_id
1 'polypeptide(L)'
;MATASLSALSSAAAAAGKRFVLSSPSLSFASRRIAAPARLRAAAVPGARRFAASAASASTVVATIAVGDKLPDATLSYFDPADGELKTVTVGELTAGKKLTRALGVEMDLSDKPMGLGVRSRRYALLADDGVVKVLNLEEGGAFTTSSAEEMLKAL
;
A
#
# COMPACT_ATOMS: atom_id res chain seq x y z
N MET A 1 30.77 47.39 43.68
CA MET A 1 30.81 47.13 42.23
C MET A 1 29.39 46.95 41.73
N ALA A 2 29.02 47.77 40.74
CA ALA A 2 27.84 47.78 39.87
C ALA A 2 26.56 47.00 40.27
N THR A 3 25.51 47.78 40.49
CA THR A 3 24.08 47.49 40.36
C THR A 3 23.66 47.29 38.89
N ALA A 4 22.78 46.32 38.64
CA ALA A 4 21.76 46.33 37.58
C ALA A 4 20.64 45.35 38.03
N SER A 5 19.45 45.71 38.51
CA SER A 5 18.35 46.59 38.05
C SER A 5 17.54 46.03 36.87
N LEU A 6 16.31 45.58 37.20
CA LEU A 6 15.02 45.78 36.49
C LEU A 6 14.91 45.17 35.07
N SER A 7 13.83 44.49 34.64
CA SER A 7 12.42 44.60 35.00
C SER A 7 11.65 43.44 34.33
N ALA A 8 10.78 42.79 35.08
CA ALA A 8 9.67 42.02 34.53
C ALA A 8 8.40 42.84 34.74
N LEU A 9 7.78 43.30 33.65
CA LEU A 9 6.40 43.77 33.63
C LEU A 9 5.95 43.92 32.17
N SER A 10 4.91 43.18 31.77
CA SER A 10 3.65 43.83 31.38
C SER A 10 2.53 42.79 31.33
N SER A 11 1.35 43.30 31.67
CA SER A 11 0.14 42.62 32.12
C SER A 11 -1.04 43.02 31.24
N ALA A 12 -2.08 42.17 31.26
CA ALA A 12 -3.50 42.45 30.98
C ALA A 12 -3.85 42.82 29.51
N ALA A 13 -5.07 42.61 28.99
CA ALA A 13 -6.39 42.43 29.59
C ALA A 13 -7.30 41.70 28.56
N ALA A 14 -8.14 40.75 28.97
CA ALA A 14 -9.60 40.87 29.15
C ALA A 14 -10.43 41.36 27.94
N ALA A 15 -11.28 40.47 27.40
CA ALA A 15 -12.62 40.78 26.88
C ALA A 15 -13.37 39.45 26.58
N ALA A 16 -14.38 39.10 27.37
CA ALA A 16 -15.80 39.23 26.98
C ALA A 16 -16.12 38.49 25.66
N GLY A 17 -16.66 37.28 25.68
CA GLY A 17 -18.03 37.01 26.08
C GLY A 17 -19.00 37.32 24.92
N LYS A 18 -19.55 36.28 24.27
CA LYS A 18 -20.90 36.26 23.69
C LYS A 18 -21.23 34.85 23.16
N ARG A 19 -22.20 34.23 23.82
CA ARG A 19 -22.87 32.99 23.41
C ARG A 19 -23.61 33.27 22.10
N PHE A 20 -23.22 32.63 21.00
CA PHE A 20 -23.99 32.69 19.76
C PHE A 20 -25.07 31.61 19.80
N VAL A 21 -26.27 32.06 20.16
CA VAL A 21 -27.52 31.34 19.96
C VAL A 21 -27.80 31.37 18.45
N LEU A 22 -27.60 30.25 17.77
CA LEU A 22 -28.06 30.10 16.38
C LEU A 22 -29.54 29.75 16.42
N SER A 23 -30.36 30.80 16.52
CA SER A 23 -31.80 30.75 16.27
C SER A 23 -32.04 30.33 14.83
N SER A 24 -32.83 29.27 14.64
CA SER A 24 -33.28 28.77 13.35
C SER A 24 -34.07 29.85 12.58
N PRO A 25 -33.70 30.21 11.35
CA PRO A 25 -34.62 30.89 10.46
C PRO A 25 -35.48 29.80 9.80
N SER A 26 -36.73 29.69 10.26
CA SER A 26 -37.80 28.98 9.56
C SER A 26 -38.05 29.67 8.21
N LEU A 27 -37.46 29.13 7.14
CA LEU A 27 -37.75 29.57 5.78
C LEU A 27 -39.03 28.90 5.28
N SER A 28 -40.14 29.63 5.35
CA SER A 28 -41.40 29.25 4.71
C SER A 28 -41.24 29.34 3.19
N PHE A 29 -41.16 28.20 2.52
CA PHE A 29 -41.18 28.15 1.07
C PHE A 29 -42.63 28.18 0.57
N ALA A 30 -43.05 29.31 0.03
CA ALA A 30 -44.35 29.46 -0.61
C ALA A 30 -44.46 28.53 -1.83
N SER A 31 -45.39 27.58 -1.78
CA SER A 31 -45.76 26.74 -2.92
C SER A 31 -46.42 27.59 -4.00
N ARG A 32 -45.70 27.84 -5.11
CA ARG A 32 -46.32 28.23 -6.37
C ARG A 32 -46.37 27.00 -7.26
N ARG A 33 -47.54 26.37 -7.32
CA ARG A 33 -47.83 25.28 -8.27
C ARG A 33 -47.78 25.86 -9.68
N ILE A 34 -46.76 25.49 -10.45
CA ILE A 34 -46.73 25.71 -11.89
C ILE A 34 -47.10 24.37 -12.55
N ALA A 35 -48.10 24.45 -13.41
CA ALA A 35 -48.73 23.34 -14.09
C ALA A 35 -47.77 22.57 -15.01
N ALA A 36 -47.89 21.25 -15.03
CA ALA A 36 -47.51 20.40 -16.16
C ALA A 36 -48.64 20.42 -17.22
N PRO A 37 -48.48 19.90 -18.47
CA PRO A 37 -47.36 19.11 -19.00
C PRO A 37 -46.90 19.51 -20.42
N ALA A 38 -45.59 19.58 -20.66
CA ALA A 38 -45.05 19.52 -22.02
C ALA A 38 -44.43 18.13 -22.24
N ARG A 39 -45.08 17.35 -23.12
CA ARG A 39 -44.61 16.05 -23.62
C ARG A 39 -43.20 16.21 -24.20
N LEU A 40 -42.18 15.79 -23.45
CA LEU A 40 -40.86 15.54 -24.01
C LEU A 40 -40.84 14.14 -24.62
N ARG A 41 -40.86 14.14 -25.95
CA ARG A 41 -40.69 12.98 -26.80
C ARG A 41 -39.30 12.38 -26.50
N ALA A 42 -39.27 11.23 -25.86
CA ALA A 42 -38.04 10.47 -25.63
C ALA A 42 -37.47 10.03 -26.99
N ALA A 43 -36.44 10.73 -27.48
CA ALA A 43 -35.59 10.20 -28.52
C ALA A 43 -34.71 9.12 -27.88
N ALA A 44 -34.91 7.88 -28.29
CA ALA A 44 -34.05 6.76 -27.91
C ALA A 44 -32.63 7.04 -28.43
N VAL A 45 -31.69 7.30 -27.52
CA VAL A 45 -30.27 7.33 -27.82
C VAL A 45 -29.78 5.88 -27.81
N PRO A 46 -29.34 5.31 -28.94
CA PRO A 46 -28.66 4.02 -28.93
C PRO A 46 -27.22 4.26 -28.46
N GLY A 47 -26.81 3.58 -27.39
CA GLY A 47 -25.38 3.45 -27.09
C GLY A 47 -24.92 4.01 -25.74
N ALA A 48 -25.55 3.62 -24.64
CA ALA A 48 -24.84 3.52 -23.37
C ALA A 48 -24.32 2.10 -23.24
N ARG A 49 -23.16 1.79 -23.85
CA ARG A 49 -22.40 0.59 -23.51
C ARG A 49 -21.96 0.74 -22.06
N ARG A 50 -22.67 0.09 -21.14
CA ARG A 50 -22.21 -0.12 -19.78
C ARG A 50 -20.90 -0.88 -19.88
N PHE A 51 -19.79 -0.20 -19.62
CA PHE A 51 -18.55 -0.89 -19.26
C PHE A 51 -18.84 -1.58 -17.94
N ALA A 52 -19.19 -2.87 -18.01
CA ALA A 52 -19.13 -3.72 -16.84
C ALA A 52 -17.69 -3.64 -16.34
N ALA A 53 -17.50 -3.16 -15.11
CA ALA A 53 -16.25 -3.32 -14.41
C ALA A 53 -16.01 -4.84 -14.36
N SER A 54 -15.15 -5.32 -15.26
CA SER A 54 -14.65 -6.68 -15.20
C SER A 54 -13.85 -6.75 -13.91
N ALA A 55 -14.46 -7.31 -12.86
CA ALA A 55 -13.71 -7.76 -11.70
C ALA A 55 -12.58 -8.64 -12.26
N ALA A 56 -11.35 -8.14 -12.19
CA ALA A 56 -10.18 -8.90 -12.54
C ALA A 56 -10.17 -10.10 -11.59
N SER A 57 -10.68 -11.24 -12.06
CA SER A 57 -10.52 -12.50 -11.37
C SER A 57 -9.04 -12.79 -11.44
N ALA A 58 -8.31 -12.43 -10.37
CA ALA A 58 -6.92 -12.81 -10.19
C ALA A 58 -6.88 -14.34 -10.22
N SER A 59 -6.53 -14.90 -11.37
CA SER A 59 -6.27 -16.34 -11.47
C SER A 59 -5.13 -16.63 -10.53
N THR A 60 -5.37 -17.38 -9.46
CA THR A 60 -4.31 -17.89 -8.59
C THR A 60 -3.43 -18.81 -9.43
N VAL A 61 -2.29 -18.29 -9.89
CA VAL A 61 -1.30 -19.06 -10.64
C VAL A 61 -0.52 -19.90 -9.62
N VAL A 62 -0.81 -21.19 -9.56
CA VAL A 62 -0.04 -22.14 -8.75
C VAL A 62 1.05 -22.73 -9.63
N ALA A 63 2.31 -22.43 -9.34
CA ALA A 63 3.48 -22.99 -10.01
C ALA A 63 4.49 -23.46 -8.95
N THR A 64 5.04 -24.66 -9.13
CA THR A 64 6.11 -25.20 -8.30
C THR A 64 7.45 -25.01 -9.01
N ILE A 65 8.43 -24.43 -8.32
CA ILE A 65 9.81 -24.30 -8.80
C ILE A 65 10.73 -25.17 -7.96
N ALA A 66 11.63 -25.92 -8.60
CA ALA A 66 12.64 -26.75 -7.95
C ALA A 66 13.95 -25.99 -7.75
N VAL A 67 14.81 -26.51 -6.87
CA VAL A 67 16.14 -25.95 -6.66
C VAL A 67 16.98 -26.12 -7.93
N GLY A 68 17.39 -25.00 -8.52
CA GLY A 68 18.18 -24.98 -9.76
C GLY A 68 17.38 -24.58 -11.00
N ASP A 69 16.06 -24.47 -10.89
CA ASP A 69 15.23 -23.97 -11.99
C ASP A 69 15.58 -22.52 -12.31
N LYS A 70 15.68 -22.21 -13.61
CA LYS A 70 15.76 -20.84 -14.10
C LYS A 70 14.35 -20.34 -14.35
N LEU A 71 14.02 -19.20 -13.74
CA LEU A 71 12.81 -18.47 -14.09
C LEU A 71 12.89 -18.04 -15.57
N PRO A 72 11.79 -18.16 -16.33
CA PRO A 72 11.74 -17.63 -17.68
C PRO A 72 11.87 -16.10 -17.63
N ASP A 73 12.46 -15.53 -18.68
CA ASP A 73 12.49 -14.08 -18.83
C ASP A 73 11.08 -13.56 -19.06
N ALA A 74 10.58 -12.78 -18.10
CA ALA A 74 9.30 -12.09 -18.19
C ALA A 74 9.51 -10.59 -17.96
N THR A 75 8.61 -9.80 -18.55
CA THR A 75 8.58 -8.35 -18.41
C THR A 75 7.53 -7.97 -17.38
N LEU A 76 7.96 -7.28 -16.32
CA LEU A 76 7.09 -6.81 -15.25
C LEU A 76 7.03 -5.29 -15.30
N SER A 77 5.81 -4.75 -15.42
CA SER A 77 5.56 -3.31 -15.42
C SER A 77 4.85 -2.93 -14.12
N TYR A 78 5.42 -2.01 -13.35
CA TYR A 78 4.81 -1.47 -12.15
C TYR A 78 4.89 0.05 -12.14
N PHE A 79 3.96 0.69 -11.42
CA PHE A 79 4.03 2.12 -11.14
C PHE A 79 4.86 2.31 -9.90
N ASP A 80 5.92 3.11 -9.98
CA ASP A 80 6.66 3.48 -8.79
C ASP A 80 5.89 4.59 -8.05
N PRO A 81 5.53 4.38 -6.77
CA PRO A 81 4.77 5.36 -6.00
C PRO A 81 5.53 6.68 -5.78
N ALA A 82 6.85 6.73 -6.00
CA ALA A 82 7.64 7.94 -5.81
C ALA A 82 7.53 8.96 -6.97
N ASP A 83 7.44 8.48 -8.20
CA ASP A 83 7.43 9.32 -9.41
C ASP A 83 6.12 9.18 -10.21
N GLY A 84 5.30 8.16 -9.92
CA GLY A 84 4.08 7.86 -10.67
C GLY A 84 4.36 7.33 -12.08
N GLU A 85 5.63 7.01 -12.39
CA GLU A 85 6.04 6.53 -13.71
C GLU A 85 5.96 5.01 -13.80
N LEU A 86 5.68 4.53 -15.02
CA LEU A 86 5.58 3.12 -15.32
C LEU A 86 6.97 2.55 -15.58
N LYS A 87 7.52 1.84 -14.60
CA LYS A 87 8.81 1.17 -14.70
C LYS A 87 8.60 -0.23 -15.25
N THR A 88 9.27 -0.52 -16.35
CA THR A 88 9.27 -1.83 -16.99
C THR A 88 10.61 -2.49 -16.75
N VAL A 89 10.61 -3.61 -16.04
CA VAL A 89 11.82 -4.32 -15.61
C VAL A 89 11.71 -5.78 -15.99
N THR A 90 12.82 -6.39 -16.38
CA THR A 90 12.88 -7.82 -16.68
C THR A 90 13.13 -8.63 -15.40
N VAL A 91 12.63 -9.88 -15.34
CA VAL A 91 12.90 -10.80 -14.21
C VAL A 91 14.40 -11.00 -14.01
N GLY A 92 15.18 -11.07 -15.10
CA GLY A 92 16.63 -11.14 -15.06
C GLY A 92 17.26 -9.95 -14.32
N GLU A 93 16.86 -8.72 -14.61
CA GLU A 93 17.39 -7.51 -13.97
C GLU A 93 17.03 -7.38 -12.49
N LEU A 94 15.83 -7.84 -12.11
CA LEU A 94 15.31 -7.82 -10.74
C LEU A 94 16.02 -8.85 -9.85
N THR A 95 16.34 -10.03 -10.38
CA THR A 95 16.99 -11.11 -9.64
C THR A 95 18.52 -11.07 -9.72
N ALA A 96 19.07 -10.33 -10.69
CA ALA A 96 20.50 -10.17 -10.89
C ALA A 96 21.22 -9.74 -9.59
N GLY A 97 22.35 -10.38 -9.30
CA GLY A 97 23.22 -9.96 -8.20
C GLY A 97 22.63 -10.11 -6.79
N LYS A 98 21.60 -10.94 -6.58
CA LYS A 98 20.91 -11.11 -5.29
C LYS A 98 20.18 -9.84 -4.80
N LYS A 99 19.81 -8.94 -5.72
CA LYS A 99 19.09 -7.69 -5.41
C LYS A 99 17.80 -7.95 -4.62
N LEU A 100 16.99 -8.93 -5.03
CA LEU A 100 15.75 -9.29 -4.33
C LEU A 100 16.02 -9.71 -2.87
N THR A 101 16.99 -10.61 -2.65
CA THR A 101 17.35 -11.09 -1.31
C THR A 101 17.84 -9.95 -0.41
N ARG A 102 18.63 -9.04 -0.98
CA ARG A 102 19.13 -7.82 -0.31
C ARG A 102 18.01 -6.84 0.03
N ALA A 103 17.11 -6.60 -0.92
CA ALA A 103 15.99 -5.69 -0.75
C ALA A 103 15.01 -6.17 0.34
N LEU A 104 14.80 -7.49 0.43
CA LEU A 104 13.99 -8.10 1.48
C LEU A 104 14.73 -8.21 2.83
N GLY A 105 16.05 -7.98 2.88
CA GLY A 105 16.86 -8.11 4.10
C GLY A 105 17.00 -9.55 4.61
N VAL A 106 16.72 -10.55 3.77
CA VAL A 106 16.71 -11.98 4.15
C VAL A 106 18.03 -12.68 3.83
N GLU A 107 19.10 -11.91 3.73
CA GLU A 107 20.43 -12.44 3.42
C GLU A 107 21.14 -13.01 4.65
N MET A 108 22.01 -13.97 4.38
CA MET A 108 22.90 -14.60 5.34
C MET A 108 24.26 -14.72 4.68
N ASP A 109 25.26 -14.08 5.30
CA ASP A 109 26.63 -14.25 4.86
C ASP A 109 27.22 -15.52 5.49
N LEU A 110 27.72 -16.39 4.62
CA LEU A 110 28.40 -17.64 4.98
C LEU A 110 29.84 -17.63 4.44
N SER A 111 30.38 -16.46 4.12
CA SER A 111 31.76 -16.24 3.68
C SER A 111 32.77 -16.73 4.71
N ASP A 112 32.54 -16.47 5.99
CA ASP A 112 33.45 -16.81 7.10
C ASP A 112 33.42 -18.30 7.50
N LYS A 113 32.47 -19.08 6.97
CA LYS A 113 32.42 -20.52 7.24
C LYS A 113 33.50 -21.24 6.43
N PRO A 114 34.04 -22.38 6.91
CA PRO A 114 35.14 -23.10 6.24
C PRO A 114 34.83 -23.54 4.80
N MET A 115 33.56 -23.54 4.39
CA MET A 115 33.10 -23.85 3.04
C MET A 115 33.00 -22.63 2.09
N GLY A 116 33.25 -21.40 2.55
CA GLY A 116 33.33 -20.20 1.70
C GLY A 116 32.12 -19.99 0.77
N LEU A 117 30.90 -20.17 1.28
CA LEU A 117 29.68 -20.22 0.46
C LEU A 117 29.17 -18.84 0.01
N GLY A 118 29.74 -17.77 0.56
CA GLY A 118 29.39 -16.37 0.31
C GLY A 118 27.99 -16.00 0.80
N VAL A 119 27.44 -14.91 0.25
CA VAL A 119 26.09 -14.42 0.59
C VAL A 119 25.02 -15.31 -0.04
N ARG A 120 24.15 -15.88 0.81
CA ARG A 120 23.00 -16.71 0.44
C ARG A 120 21.72 -16.14 1.01
N SER A 121 20.59 -16.59 0.49
CA SER A 121 19.30 -16.35 1.14
C SER A 121 19.17 -17.23 2.38
N ARG A 122 18.56 -16.70 3.45
CA ARG A 122 18.02 -17.51 4.53
C ARG A 122 16.86 -18.38 4.03
N ARG A 123 16.53 -19.42 4.78
CA ARG A 123 15.26 -20.13 4.59
C ARG A 123 14.15 -19.28 5.19
N TYR A 124 13.09 -19.08 4.42
CA TYR A 124 11.92 -18.33 4.86
C TYR A 124 10.67 -18.79 4.11
N ALA A 125 9.51 -18.47 4.68
CA ALA A 125 8.23 -18.54 4.01
C ALA A 125 7.56 -17.16 4.05
N LEU A 126 6.97 -16.76 2.93
CA LEU A 126 6.39 -15.44 2.72
C LEU A 126 4.95 -15.59 2.21
N LEU A 127 4.01 -14.92 2.87
CA LEU A 127 2.67 -14.68 2.34
C LEU A 127 2.58 -13.22 1.91
N ALA A 128 2.37 -12.99 0.63
CA ALA A 128 2.15 -11.67 0.07
C ALA A 128 0.83 -11.65 -0.70
N ASP A 129 -0.01 -10.65 -0.42
CA ASP A 129 -1.26 -10.40 -1.12
C ASP A 129 -1.22 -8.99 -1.71
N ASP A 130 -1.55 -8.88 -2.99
CA ASP A 130 -1.58 -7.61 -3.75
C ASP A 130 -0.30 -6.76 -3.60
N GLY A 131 0.86 -7.43 -3.59
CA GLY A 131 2.17 -6.78 -3.47
C GLY A 131 2.54 -6.35 -2.04
N VAL A 132 1.72 -6.66 -1.04
CA VAL A 132 1.99 -6.38 0.38
C VAL A 132 2.32 -7.68 1.10
N VAL A 133 3.47 -7.70 1.80
CA VAL A 133 3.87 -8.83 2.65
C VAL A 133 3.01 -8.84 3.91
N LYS A 134 2.22 -9.89 4.10
CA LYS A 134 1.38 -10.10 5.29
C LYS A 134 2.12 -10.89 6.38
N VAL A 135 2.83 -11.94 5.97
CA VAL A 135 3.57 -12.83 6.87
C VAL A 135 4.95 -13.12 6.29
N LEU A 136 5.97 -13.05 7.15
CA LEU A 136 7.35 -13.37 6.81
C LEU A 136 7.96 -14.18 7.94
N ASN A 137 8.06 -15.50 7.75
CA ASN A 137 8.64 -16.44 8.70
C ASN A 137 10.10 -16.68 8.34
N LEU A 138 11.03 -16.10 9.10
CA LEU A 138 12.47 -16.21 8.88
C LEU A 138 13.09 -17.27 9.79
N GLU A 139 13.90 -18.15 9.22
CA GLU A 139 14.64 -19.16 9.98
C GLU A 139 16.02 -18.66 10.42
N GLU A 140 16.43 -19.08 11.61
CA GLU A 140 17.79 -18.87 12.12
C GLU A 140 18.72 -20.02 11.71
N GLY A 141 19.92 -19.66 11.24
CA GLY A 141 21.07 -20.53 10.93
C GLY A 141 20.89 -22.05 11.00
N GLY A 142 20.31 -22.66 9.98
CA GLY A 142 20.20 -24.13 9.85
C GLY A 142 18.95 -24.75 10.50
N ALA A 143 18.12 -23.95 11.17
CA ALA A 143 16.80 -24.35 11.66
C ALA A 143 15.75 -24.45 10.53
N PHE A 144 14.72 -25.25 10.79
CA PHE A 144 13.56 -25.45 9.92
C PHE A 144 12.34 -25.75 10.80
N THR A 145 11.68 -24.71 11.29
CA THR A 145 10.53 -24.86 12.21
C THR A 145 9.31 -24.04 11.78
N THR A 146 9.52 -22.82 11.28
CA THR A 146 8.49 -21.82 10.96
C THR A 146 8.19 -21.69 9.46
N SER A 147 9.07 -22.24 8.62
CA SER A 147 8.98 -22.23 7.15
C SER A 147 8.34 -23.50 6.58
N SER A 148 7.73 -24.33 7.43
CA SER A 148 6.97 -25.49 7.00
C SER A 148 5.63 -25.09 6.37
N ALA A 149 5.12 -25.94 5.48
CA ALA A 149 3.81 -25.70 4.86
C ALA A 149 2.67 -25.66 5.89
N GLU A 150 2.79 -26.45 6.96
CA GLU A 150 1.81 -26.50 8.05
C GLU A 150 1.72 -25.18 8.82
N GLU A 151 2.85 -24.54 9.10
CA GLU A 151 2.88 -23.22 9.74
C GLU A 151 2.29 -22.14 8.82
N MET A 152 2.55 -22.23 7.51
CA MET A 152 1.96 -21.30 6.55
C MET A 152 0.45 -21.46 6.41
N LEU A 153 -0.08 -22.68 6.49
CA LEU A 153 -1.52 -22.92 6.45
C LEU A 153 -2.26 -22.36 7.67
N LYS A 154 -1.61 -22.25 8.83
CA LYS A 154 -2.18 -21.58 10.01
C LYS A 154 -2.28 -20.07 9.84
N ALA A 155 -1.53 -19.50 8.90
CA ALA A 155 -1.44 -18.07 8.66
C ALA A 155 -2.37 -17.57 7.53
N LEU A 156 -3.04 -18.49 6.82
CA LEU A 156 -4.07 -18.22 5.81
C LEU A 156 -5.45 -18.09 6.48
#